data_AF-A0A5Q0GM79-F1
#
_entry.id   AF-A0A5Q0GM79-F1
#
_cell.length_a   1.000
_cell.length_b   1.000
_cell.length_c   1.000
_cell.angle_alpha   90.00
_cell.angle_beta   90.00
_cell.angle_gamma   90.00
#
_symmetry.space_group_name_H-M   'P 1'
#
loop_
_entity.id
_entity.type
_entity.pdbx_description
1 polymer ?
#
loop_
_entity_poly.entity_id
_entity_poly.type
_entity_poly.pdbx_seq_one_letter_code
_entity_poly.pdbx_strand_id
1 'polypeptide(L)' 'MNYPINPQIDAPVFTSLKERDWKALLEMFDRDDIDDVEADINVNLQLMIPEPCWEDDPFDFLREYL' A
#
# COMPACT_ATOMS: atom_id res chain seq x y z
N MET A 1 -29.47 -22.97 -7.68
CA MET A 1 -28.08 -23.42 -7.42
C MET A 1 -27.71 -22.93 -6.04
N ASN A 2 -27.63 -23.84 -5.07
CA ASN A 2 -27.30 -23.51 -3.69
C ASN A 2 -25.79 -23.69 -3.55
N TYR A 3 -25.03 -22.60 -3.61
CA TYR A 3 -23.59 -22.66 -3.33
C TYR A 3 -23.42 -22.94 -1.83
N PRO A 4 -22.64 -23.95 -1.43
CA PRO A 4 -22.32 -24.11 -0.02
C PRO A 4 -21.53 -22.87 0.39
N ILE A 5 -22.02 -22.16 1.41
CA ILE A 5 -21.23 -21.19 2.16
C ILE A 5 -20.03 -21.97 2.66
N ASN A 6 -18.87 -21.78 2.02
CA ASN A 6 -17.63 -22.26 2.58
C ASN A 6 -17.40 -21.38 3.81
N PRO A 7 -17.55 -21.89 5.05
CA PRO A 7 -17.06 -21.13 6.17
C PRO A 7 -15.56 -21.02 5.89
N GLN A 8 -15.08 -19.80 5.66
CA GLN A 8 -13.65 -19.55 5.65
C GLN A 8 -13.16 -19.99 7.03
N ILE A 9 -12.73 -21.25 7.10
CA ILE A 9 -11.96 -21.76 8.22
C ILE A 9 -10.62 -21.09 7.99
N ASP A 10 -10.50 -19.84 8.45
CA ASP A 10 -9.23 -19.18 8.58
C ASP A 10 -8.37 -20.12 9.42
N ALA A 11 -7.46 -20.84 8.76
CA ALA A 11 -6.61 -21.78 9.45
C ALA A 11 -5.86 -20.99 10.53
N PRO A 12 -5.85 -21.44 11.80
CA PRO A 12 -5.28 -20.67 12.91
C PRO A 12 -3.77 -20.34 12.74
N VAL A 13 -3.11 -20.98 11.77
CA VAL A 13 -1.76 -20.63 11.33
C VAL A 13 -1.73 -19.26 10.62
N PHE A 14 -2.72 -18.95 9.78
CA PHE A 14 -2.82 -17.68 9.05
C PHE A 14 -3.20 -16.50 9.95
N THR A 15 -3.94 -16.71 11.04
CA THR A 15 -4.27 -15.61 11.98
C THR A 15 -3.03 -15.13 12.73
N SER A 16 -2.14 -16.04 13.16
CA SER A 16 -0.87 -15.66 13.80
C SER A 16 0.12 -14.98 12.85
N LEU A 17 0.14 -15.41 11.57
CA LEU A 17 0.86 -14.73 10.49
C LEU A 17 0.32 -13.31 10.33
N LYS A 18 -1.01 -13.14 10.28
CA LYS A 18 -1.66 -11.85 10.16
C LYS A 18 -1.36 -10.90 11.33
N GLU A 19 -1.36 -11.39 12.57
CA GLU A 19 -1.03 -10.58 13.75
C GLU A 19 0.45 -10.18 13.79
N ARG A 20 1.36 -11.11 13.47
CA ARG A 20 2.80 -10.83 13.39
C ARG A 20 3.08 -9.80 12.31
N ASP A 21 2.51 -9.99 11.12
CA ASP A 21 2.72 -9.10 9.99
C ASP A 21 2.09 -7.73 10.26
N TRP A 22 0.92 -7.68 10.91
CA TRP A 22 0.30 -6.44 11.37
C TRP A 22 1.15 -5.68 12.38
N LYS A 23 1.72 -6.38 13.36
CA LYS A 23 2.63 -5.77 14.34
C LYS A 23 3.89 -5.22 13.67
N ALA A 24 4.48 -5.97 12.73
CA ALA A 24 5.65 -5.51 11.99
C ALA A 24 5.33 -4.26 11.14
N LEU A 25 4.14 -4.20 10.53
CA LEU A 25 3.70 -3.00 9.82
C LEU A 25 3.53 -1.82 10.77
N LEU A 26 2.88 -2.02 11.93
CA LEU A 26 2.75 -0.97 12.94
C LEU A 26 4.12 -0.46 13.38
N GLU A 27 5.06 -1.33 13.73
CA GLU A 27 6.42 -0.93 14.11
C GLU A 27 7.18 -0.24 12.96
N MET A 28 6.90 -0.59 11.71
CA MET A 28 7.51 0.07 10.55
C MET A 28 6.97 1.50 10.34
N PHE A 29 5.70 1.75 10.69
CA PHE A 29 5.03 3.04 10.53
C PHE A 29 4.99 3.88 11.81
N ASP A 30 5.27 3.30 12.98
CA ASP A 30 5.41 3.98 14.28
C ASP A 30 6.84 4.54 14.43
N ARG A 31 7.21 5.40 13.47
CA ARG A 31 8.52 6.01 13.39
C ARG A 31 8.43 7.48 13.76
N ASP A 32 9.19 7.87 14.78
CA ASP A 32 9.29 9.27 15.23
C ASP A 32 9.93 10.18 14.18
N ASP A 33 10.70 9.61 13.23
CA ASP A 33 11.42 10.34 12.18
C ASP A 33 10.67 10.40 10.84
N ILE A 34 9.37 10.09 10.82
CA ILE A 34 8.60 10.03 9.58
C ILE A 34 8.52 11.39 8.87
N ASP A 35 8.47 12.49 9.63
CA ASP A 35 8.48 13.86 9.10
C ASP A 35 9.81 14.20 8.41
N ASP A 36 10.94 13.74 8.97
CA ASP A 36 12.27 13.94 8.40
C ASP A 36 12.43 13.14 7.10
N VAL A 37 11.91 11.90 7.08
CA VAL A 37 11.87 11.05 5.88
C VAL A 37 10.99 11.69 4.79
N GLU A 38 9.82 12.22 5.15
CA GLU A 38 8.95 12.94 4.22
C GLU A 38 9.67 14.17 3.64
N ALA A 39 10.34 14.97 4.47
CA ALA A 39 11.09 16.13 4.03
C ALA A 39 12.22 15.76 3.06
N ASP A 40 12.99 14.70 3.36
CA ASP A 40 14.05 14.21 2.47
C ASP A 40 13.49 13.72 1.13
N ILE A 41 12.41 12.93 1.14
CA ILE A 41 11.74 12.48 -0.08
C ILE A 41 11.30 13.68 -0.92
N ASN A 42 10.64 14.66 -0.31
CA ASN A 42 10.17 15.87 -1.01
C ASN A 42 11.31 16.67 -1.65
N VAL A 43 12.44 16.84 -0.93
CA VAL A 43 13.63 17.50 -1.48
C VAL A 43 14.15 16.74 -2.69
N ASN A 44 14.26 15.42 -2.60
CA ASN A 44 14.76 14.60 -3.72
C ASN A 44 13.81 14.63 -4.93
N LEU A 45 12.49 14.57 -4.70
CA LEU A 45 11.50 14.68 -5.77
C LEU A 45 11.56 16.02 -6.50
N GLN A 46 11.77 17.13 -5.78
CA GLN A 46 11.93 18.46 -6.39
C GLN A 46 13.19 18.57 -7.25
N LEU A 47 14.19 17.72 -7.03
CA LEU A 47 15.42 17.68 -7.83
C LEU A 47 15.27 16.80 -9.09
N MET A 48 14.19 16.02 -9.21
CA MET A 48 13.95 15.20 -10.39
C MET A 48 13.42 16.05 -11.55
N ILE A 49 14.18 16.10 -12.64
CA ILE A 49 13.77 16.76 -13.90
C ILE A 49 13.87 15.74 -15.04
N PRO A 50 12.79 15.51 -15.82
CA PRO A 50 11.48 16.16 -15.71
C PRO A 50 10.73 15.74 -14.44
N GLU A 51 9.78 16.58 -14.02
CA GLU A 51 8.87 16.25 -12.92
C GLU A 51 8.15 14.92 -13.25
N PRO A 52 8.05 13.97 -12.32
CA PRO A 52 7.39 12.71 -12.62
C PRO A 52 5.88 12.92 -12.77
N CYS A 53 5.25 12.12 -13.63
CA CYS A 53 3.84 12.25 -14.01
C CYS A 53 2.87 11.71 -12.94
N TRP A 54 3.07 12.05 -11.66
CA TRP A 54 2.32 11.49 -10.53
C TRP A 54 0.82 11.80 -10.56
N GLU A 55 0.45 12.97 -11.09
CA GLU A 55 -0.93 13.46 -11.17
C GLU A 55 -1.65 13.02 -12.45
N ASP A 56 -0.90 12.52 -13.44
CA ASP A 56 -1.49 11.96 -14.64
C ASP A 56 -1.86 10.50 -14.36
N ASP A 57 -3.15 10.13 -14.43
CA ASP A 57 -3.54 8.73 -14.41
C ASP A 57 -2.97 8.06 -15.67
N PRO A 58 -1.94 7.19 -15.57
CA PRO A 58 -1.34 6.58 -16.75
C PRO A 58 -2.35 5.67 -17.49
N PHE A 59 -3.49 5.37 -16.86
CA PHE A 59 -4.57 4.56 -17.38
C PHE A 59 -5.79 5.38 -17.78
N ASP A 60 -5.76 6.72 -17.79
CA ASP A 60 -6.90 7.54 -18.20
C ASP A 60 -7.40 7.18 -19.62
N PHE A 61 -6.48 6.74 -20.50
CA PHE A 61 -6.80 6.23 -21.84
C PHE A 61 -7.74 5.00 -21.82
N LEU A 62 -7.70 4.17 -20.75
CA LEU A 62 -8.54 2.98 -20.63
C LEU A 62 -10.02 3.32 -20.45
N ARG A 63 -10.35 4.54 -20.02
CA ARG A 63 -11.75 5.00 -19.93
C ARG A 63 -12.45 5.06 -21.29
N GLU A 64 -11.71 5.10 -22.39
CA GLU A 64 -12.28 5.05 -23.74
C GLU A 64 -12.62 3.61 -24.19
N TYR A 65 -12.11 2.60 -23.49
CA TYR A 65 -12.24 1.18 -23.84
C TYR A 65 -13.11 0.34 -22.88
N LEU A 66 -13.51 0.90 -21.73
CA LEU A 66 -14.34 0.28 -20.69
C LEU A 66 -15.71 0.94 -20.59
#